data_AF-A0A3L7PR08-F1
#
_entry.id   AF-A0A3L7PR08-F1
#
_cell.length_a   1.000
_cell.length_b   1.000
_cell.length_c   1.000
_cell.angle_alpha   90.00
_cell.angle_beta   90.00
_cell.angle_gamma   90.00
#
_symmetry.space_group_name_H-M   'P 1'
#
loop_
_entity.id
_entity.type
_entity.pdbx_description
1 polymer ?
#
loop_
_entity_poly.entity_id
_entity_poly.type
_entity_poly.pdbx_seq_one_letter_code
_entity_poly.pdbx_strand_id
1 'polypeptide(L)'
;MAFAQFGGKSGFSQAFKPDLLPRDMTMIVETLKLEEWQRAIVQTLLQDYQDSFKTGTDAIREKMINSAKKQKNGGAKDMRGLLEPIEAWLPEKEELYVDLMSSIKSQLGPNQQERWPQFERAVRRARSIDDSDLSGEGVDLISIIRQMQLQPSVLDAAQSAMDQYEIALDAALITRDKQITALLPKFTDAMDTMDTQRGSALQGQIMVVRVAVRDIQDDSIEKITMTLPAPFAQDFRTRALSQGYREVFQPDPLSSFFAAVLNLNDLTSEQKTGIQALLKTWDEEFTVLQTRMLETTRADEPKKASRKILASAAKKAAKDGSTTPEVPPDLMIPLRNEKNQLVQKTRESVLQLLTQDQTDRLAAGIPGLRPPPPTSQPPMIGQPNKSQKSGANDKKAPATGTAGQAPSPAGDGNLDAPPPTPGTVE
;
A
#
# COMPACT_ATOMS: atom_id res chain seq x y z
N MET A 1 3.64 17.16 -14.14
CA MET A 1 3.08 15.78 -14.10
C MET A 1 4.15 14.69 -14.00
N ALA A 2 5.42 14.92 -14.40
CA ALA A 2 6.50 13.93 -14.22
C ALA A 2 6.90 13.69 -12.75
N PHE A 3 6.89 14.72 -11.90
CA PHE A 3 7.23 14.63 -10.47
C PHE A 3 6.33 13.66 -9.66
N ALA A 4 5.09 13.44 -10.08
CA ALA A 4 4.14 12.56 -9.40
C ALA A 4 4.29 11.07 -9.80
N GLN A 5 5.08 10.78 -10.84
CA GLN A 5 5.21 9.46 -11.44
C GLN A 5 6.54 8.76 -11.10
N PHE A 6 7.51 9.48 -10.54
CA PHE A 6 8.86 8.99 -10.27
C PHE A 6 9.30 9.36 -8.85
N GLY A 7 8.84 8.61 -7.83
CA GLY A 7 9.34 8.71 -6.44
C GLY A 7 9.20 10.07 -5.72
N GLY A 8 8.82 11.15 -6.42
CA GLY A 8 8.72 12.51 -5.89
C GLY A 8 7.55 12.72 -4.91
N LYS A 9 6.70 11.70 -4.74
CA LYS A 9 5.80 11.63 -3.59
C LYS A 9 6.56 11.48 -2.27
N SER A 10 7.71 10.81 -2.26
CA SER A 10 8.46 10.56 -1.03
C SER A 10 9.01 11.86 -0.45
N GLY A 11 9.90 12.60 -1.13
CA GLY A 11 10.50 13.82 -0.56
C GLY A 11 9.50 14.91 -0.14
N PHE A 12 8.48 15.19 -0.97
CA PHE A 12 7.48 16.22 -0.66
C PHE A 12 6.51 15.78 0.45
N SER A 13 5.95 14.56 0.36
CA SER A 13 5.00 14.10 1.38
C SER A 13 5.68 13.86 2.72
N GLN A 14 6.95 13.44 2.72
CA GLN A 14 7.72 13.20 3.95
C GLN A 14 8.00 14.49 4.70
N ALA A 15 8.18 15.63 4.02
CA ALA A 15 8.34 16.93 4.66
C ALA A 15 7.14 17.33 5.55
N PHE A 16 5.95 16.84 5.23
CA PHE A 16 4.70 17.11 5.96
C PHE A 16 4.20 15.93 6.81
N LYS A 17 4.96 14.83 6.87
CA LYS A 17 4.67 13.67 7.72
C LYS A 17 5.61 13.71 8.94
N PRO A 18 5.09 13.73 10.18
CA PRO A 18 5.93 13.58 11.37
C PRO A 18 6.52 12.17 11.42
N ASP A 19 7.67 12.03 12.06
CA ASP A 19 8.41 10.76 12.12
C ASP A 19 7.89 9.84 13.23
N LEU A 20 7.28 10.41 14.26
CA LEU A 20 6.54 9.72 15.32
C LEU A 20 5.20 10.41 15.57
N LEU A 21 4.17 9.61 15.85
CA LEU A 21 2.80 10.03 16.11
C LEU A 21 2.32 9.53 17.47
N PRO A 22 1.23 10.10 18.07
CA PRO A 22 0.71 9.61 19.35
C PRO A 22 0.29 8.13 19.28
N ARG A 23 -0.18 7.70 18.12
CA ARG A 23 -0.56 6.29 17.87
C ARG A 23 0.60 5.31 18.02
N ASP A 24 1.84 5.80 17.90
CA ASP A 24 3.05 4.99 18.03
C ASP A 24 3.41 4.74 19.50
N MET A 25 2.70 5.36 20.45
CA MET A 25 2.89 5.18 21.88
C MET A 25 2.82 3.71 22.31
N THR A 26 1.90 2.93 21.75
CA THR A 26 1.80 1.49 22.03
C THR A 26 3.11 0.77 21.68
N MET A 27 3.70 1.06 20.53
CA MET A 27 4.97 0.46 20.09
C MET A 27 6.15 0.90 20.98
N ILE A 28 6.19 2.17 21.39
CA ILE A 28 7.21 2.71 22.31
C ILE A 28 7.13 1.98 23.66
N VAL A 29 5.93 1.91 24.26
CA VAL A 29 5.69 1.27 25.55
C VAL A 29 6.03 -0.22 25.51
N GLU A 30 5.58 -0.93 24.48
CA GLU A 30 5.82 -2.37 24.33
C GLU A 30 7.29 -2.72 24.16
N THR A 31 8.02 -1.93 23.36
CA THR A 31 9.42 -2.21 23.01
C THR A 31 10.37 -1.81 24.13
N LEU A 32 10.19 -0.62 24.71
CA LEU A 32 11.04 -0.11 25.78
C LEU A 32 10.62 -0.59 27.17
N LYS A 33 9.44 -1.24 27.30
CA LYS A 33 8.85 -1.64 28.59
C LYS A 33 8.75 -0.45 29.55
N LEU A 34 8.12 0.62 29.08
CA LEU A 34 7.95 1.85 29.87
C LEU A 34 7.07 1.59 31.11
N GLU A 35 7.55 2.08 32.25
CA GLU A 35 6.82 2.15 33.50
C GLU A 35 5.70 3.20 33.42
N GLU A 36 4.69 3.09 34.29
CA GLU A 36 3.49 3.92 34.19
C GLU A 36 3.80 5.43 34.29
N TRP A 37 4.75 5.82 35.13
CA TRP A 37 5.16 7.23 35.25
C TRP A 37 5.96 7.72 34.03
N GLN A 38 6.76 6.86 33.39
CA GLN A 38 7.49 7.21 32.16
C GLN A 38 6.55 7.42 30.98
N ARG A 39 5.41 6.72 30.94
CA ARG A 39 4.43 6.86 29.87
C ARG A 39 3.90 8.28 29.77
N ALA A 40 3.52 8.88 30.89
CA ALA A 40 3.03 10.27 30.91
C ALA A 40 4.10 11.24 30.38
N ILE A 41 5.36 11.07 30.78
CA ILE A 41 6.48 11.91 30.33
C ILE A 41 6.71 11.76 28.82
N VAL A 42 6.81 10.52 28.33
CA VAL A 42 7.00 10.26 26.90
C VAL A 42 5.82 10.77 26.07
N GLN A 43 4.60 10.74 26.61
CA GLN A 43 3.42 11.31 25.95
C GLN A 43 3.54 12.81 25.79
N THR A 44 3.99 13.51 26.85
CA THR A 44 4.25 14.96 26.79
C THR A 44 5.34 15.27 25.77
N LEU A 45 6.47 14.53 25.78
CA LEU A 45 7.55 14.72 24.79
C LEU A 45 7.04 14.55 23.34
N LEU A 46 6.20 13.53 23.08
CA LEU A 46 5.60 13.33 21.77
C LEU A 46 4.65 14.46 21.36
N GLN A 47 3.91 15.02 22.32
CA GLN A 47 3.01 16.15 22.09
C GLN A 47 3.82 17.42 21.76
N ASP A 48 4.88 17.70 22.52
CA ASP A 48 5.75 18.86 22.29
C ASP A 48 6.44 18.78 20.91
N TYR A 49 6.89 17.59 20.52
CA TYR A 49 7.42 17.33 19.17
C TYR A 49 6.36 17.60 18.10
N GLN A 50 5.12 17.15 18.29
CA GLN A 50 4.04 17.36 17.32
C GLN A 50 3.67 18.82 17.18
N ASP A 51 3.62 19.56 18.28
CA ASP A 51 3.33 20.98 18.26
C ASP A 51 4.45 21.74 17.52
N SER A 52 5.71 21.43 17.81
CA SER A 52 6.87 21.99 17.10
C SER A 52 6.87 21.65 15.61
N PHE A 53 6.62 20.39 15.26
CA PHE A 53 6.48 19.92 13.88
C PHE A 53 5.35 20.65 13.15
N LYS A 54 4.18 20.78 13.79
CA LYS A 54 3.02 21.48 13.23
C LYS A 54 3.35 22.94 12.94
N THR A 55 3.94 23.66 13.90
CA THR A 55 4.40 25.04 13.73
C THR A 55 5.35 25.18 12.54
N GLY A 56 6.33 24.29 12.41
CA GLY A 56 7.23 24.26 11.26
C GLY A 56 6.50 24.03 9.93
N THR A 57 5.61 23.03 9.86
CA THR A 57 4.82 22.76 8.65
C THR A 57 3.90 23.92 8.25
N ASP A 58 3.32 24.63 9.22
CA ASP A 58 2.49 25.81 8.96
C ASP A 58 3.31 26.97 8.40
N ALA A 59 4.51 27.22 8.95
CA ALA A 59 5.44 28.21 8.44
C ALA A 59 5.86 27.92 6.98
N ILE A 60 6.06 26.65 6.62
CA ILE A 60 6.42 26.27 5.25
C ILE A 60 5.25 26.39 4.30
N ARG A 61 4.03 26.00 4.73
CA ARG A 61 2.82 26.23 3.92
C ARG A 61 2.69 27.71 3.57
N GLU A 62 2.92 28.60 4.54
CA GLU A 62 2.90 30.04 4.30
C GLU A 62 4.00 30.49 3.32
N LYS A 63 5.26 30.06 3.53
CA LYS A 63 6.37 30.34 2.61
C LYS A 63 6.06 29.87 1.18
N MET A 64 5.52 28.66 1.03
CA MET A 64 5.12 28.11 -0.27
C MET A 64 4.01 28.93 -0.94
N ILE A 65 2.98 29.36 -0.20
CA ILE A 65 1.91 30.23 -0.72
C ILE A 65 2.50 31.55 -1.21
N ASN A 66 3.45 32.12 -0.48
CA ASN A 66 4.12 33.38 -0.84
C ASN A 66 5.03 33.22 -2.07
N SER A 67 5.79 32.12 -2.17
CA SER A 67 6.58 31.79 -3.36
C SER A 67 5.69 31.59 -4.59
N ALA A 68 4.57 30.88 -4.45
CA ALA A 68 3.61 30.69 -5.54
C ALA A 68 2.96 32.02 -6.00
N LYS A 69 2.64 32.93 -5.07
CA LYS A 69 2.14 34.28 -5.40
C LYS A 69 3.17 35.10 -6.18
N LYS A 70 4.44 35.07 -5.77
CA LYS A 70 5.54 35.77 -6.46
C LYS A 70 5.72 35.27 -7.89
N GLN A 71 5.60 33.96 -8.12
CA GLN A 71 5.70 33.36 -9.45
C GLN A 71 4.49 33.62 -10.36
N LYS A 72 3.30 33.86 -9.81
CA LYS A 72 2.15 34.25 -10.64
C LYS A 72 2.37 35.61 -11.33
N ASN A 73 3.28 36.44 -10.80
CA ASN A 73 3.59 37.78 -11.28
C ASN A 73 4.85 37.85 -12.15
N GLY A 74 5.60 36.75 -12.33
CA GLY A 74 6.79 36.64 -13.19
C GLY A 74 6.66 35.47 -14.17
N GLY A 75 6.99 35.67 -15.44
CA GLY A 75 6.91 34.59 -16.44
C GLY A 75 7.84 33.40 -16.14
N ALA A 76 7.39 32.20 -16.53
CA ALA A 76 7.95 30.86 -16.29
C ALA A 76 7.93 30.37 -14.81
N LYS A 77 7.30 29.21 -14.60
CA LYS A 77 7.23 28.54 -13.27
C LYS A 77 8.58 27.93 -12.93
N ASP A 78 9.39 28.64 -12.18
CA ASP A 78 10.62 28.09 -11.60
C ASP A 78 10.27 27.05 -10.51
N MET A 79 10.28 25.77 -10.87
CA MET A 79 9.97 24.69 -9.93
C MET A 79 10.96 24.65 -8.75
N ARG A 80 12.19 25.16 -8.92
CA ARG A 80 13.23 25.14 -7.89
C ARG A 80 12.90 26.10 -6.75
N GLY A 81 12.53 27.34 -7.07
CA GLY A 81 12.07 28.32 -6.07
C GLY A 81 10.78 27.93 -5.32
N LEU A 82 9.99 26.99 -5.85
CA LEU A 82 8.84 26.43 -5.13
C LEU A 82 9.23 25.36 -4.10
N LEU A 83 10.37 24.69 -4.27
CA LEU A 83 10.86 23.61 -3.41
C LEU A 83 11.86 24.09 -2.35
N GLU A 84 12.49 25.25 -2.55
CA GLU A 84 13.44 25.84 -1.59
C GLU A 84 12.92 25.88 -0.13
N PRO A 85 11.66 26.27 0.17
CA PRO A 85 11.16 26.24 1.55
C PRO A 85 11.12 24.84 2.17
N ILE A 86 10.97 23.79 1.35
CA ILE A 86 10.97 22.40 1.78
C ILE A 86 12.40 21.94 2.03
N GLU A 87 13.33 22.26 1.11
CA GLU A 87 14.74 21.93 1.27
C GLU A 87 15.32 22.54 2.55
N ALA A 88 14.93 23.77 2.88
CA ALA A 88 15.33 24.44 4.13
C ALA A 88 14.71 23.81 5.39
N TRP A 89 13.52 23.21 5.28
CA TRP A 89 12.83 22.58 6.41
C TRP A 89 13.37 21.20 6.77
N LEU A 90 13.82 20.42 5.79
CA LEU A 90 14.21 19.03 6.04
C LEU A 90 15.28 18.89 7.14
N PRO A 91 16.32 19.75 7.23
CA PRO A 91 17.26 19.73 8.35
C PRO A 91 16.60 20.06 9.70
N GLU A 92 15.73 21.08 9.76
CA GLU A 92 15.00 21.45 10.99
C GLU A 92 14.10 20.31 11.46
N LYS A 93 13.40 19.65 10.53
CA LYS A 93 12.59 18.46 10.81
C LYS A 93 13.44 17.35 11.43
N GLU A 94 14.61 17.07 10.86
CA GLU A 94 15.50 16.02 11.35
C GLU A 94 16.03 16.35 12.76
N GLU A 95 16.36 17.61 13.03
CA GLU A 95 16.77 18.08 14.36
C GLU A 95 15.67 17.85 15.41
N LEU A 96 14.41 18.21 15.10
CA LEU A 96 13.27 17.93 15.98
C LEU A 96 13.13 16.45 16.30
N TYR A 97 13.37 15.58 15.32
CA TYR A 97 13.32 14.14 15.52
C TYR A 97 14.48 13.65 16.41
N VAL A 98 15.70 14.12 16.16
CA VAL A 98 16.88 13.79 16.98
C VAL A 98 16.68 14.23 18.43
N ASP A 99 16.16 15.43 18.65
CA ASP A 99 15.87 15.97 19.98
C ASP A 99 14.83 15.16 20.73
N LEU A 100 13.74 14.78 20.05
CA LEU A 100 12.72 13.88 20.61
C LEU A 100 13.34 12.53 21.02
N MET A 101 14.09 11.89 20.11
CA MET A 101 14.69 10.58 20.38
C MET A 101 15.69 10.64 21.53
N SER A 102 16.53 11.68 21.58
CA SER A 102 17.46 11.93 22.69
C SER A 102 16.72 12.13 24.01
N SER A 103 15.64 12.93 23.99
CA SER A 103 14.80 13.20 25.16
C SER A 103 14.14 11.92 25.68
N ILE A 104 13.55 11.10 24.81
CA ILE A 104 12.98 9.80 25.21
C ILE A 104 14.06 8.92 25.84
N LYS A 105 15.23 8.80 25.20
CA LYS A 105 16.34 7.96 25.69
C LYS A 105 16.82 8.39 27.08
N SER A 106 16.84 9.69 27.35
CA SER A 106 17.23 10.25 28.66
C SER A 106 16.30 9.84 29.81
N GLN A 107 15.05 9.47 29.51
CA GLN A 107 14.07 9.02 30.51
C GLN A 107 14.19 7.53 30.84
N LEU A 108 15.07 6.79 30.14
CA LEU A 108 15.19 5.34 30.25
C LEU A 108 16.21 4.93 31.30
N GLY A 109 15.84 3.95 32.14
CA GLY A 109 16.76 3.27 33.03
C GLY A 109 17.75 2.36 32.28
N PRO A 110 18.83 1.89 32.94
CA PRO A 110 19.89 1.09 32.29
C PRO A 110 19.36 -0.13 31.51
N ASN A 111 18.46 -0.92 32.11
CA ASN A 111 17.88 -2.11 31.47
C ASN A 111 16.99 -1.77 30.25
N GLN A 112 16.38 -0.59 30.23
CA GLN A 112 15.56 -0.14 29.10
C GLN A 112 16.44 0.37 27.96
N GLN A 113 17.59 0.98 28.28
CA GLN A 113 18.55 1.44 27.27
C GLN A 113 19.15 0.26 26.46
N GLU A 114 19.26 -0.93 27.04
CA GLU A 114 19.64 -2.15 26.30
C GLU A 114 18.64 -2.49 25.18
N ARG A 115 17.38 -2.07 25.31
CA ARG A 115 16.31 -2.25 24.30
C ARG A 115 16.29 -1.14 23.26
N TRP A 116 17.09 -0.08 23.44
CA TRP A 116 17.13 1.07 22.54
C TRP A 116 17.41 0.69 21.08
N PRO A 117 18.37 -0.21 20.77
CA PRO A 117 18.59 -0.61 19.38
C PRO A 117 17.36 -1.27 18.75
N GLN A 118 16.59 -2.07 19.51
CA GLN A 118 15.36 -2.68 19.02
C GLN A 118 14.28 -1.62 18.74
N PHE A 119 14.17 -0.64 19.63
CA PHE A 119 13.25 0.48 19.45
C PHE A 119 13.58 1.30 18.19
N GLU A 120 14.85 1.65 17.97
CA GLU A 120 15.27 2.39 16.76
C GLU A 120 14.90 1.63 15.48
N ARG A 121 15.10 0.30 15.45
CA ARG A 121 14.69 -0.55 14.32
C ARG A 121 13.18 -0.54 14.13
N ALA A 122 12.40 -0.63 15.21
CA ALA A 122 10.94 -0.60 15.14
C ALA A 122 10.42 0.73 14.58
N VAL A 123 10.97 1.86 15.03
CA VAL A 123 10.64 3.20 14.52
C VAL A 123 10.99 3.32 13.05
N ARG A 124 12.20 2.91 12.66
CA ARG A 124 12.65 2.97 11.26
C ARG A 124 11.76 2.10 10.36
N ARG A 125 11.45 0.88 10.78
CA ARG A 125 10.52 -0.02 10.08
C ARG A 125 9.16 0.64 9.86
N ALA A 126 8.56 1.19 10.91
CA ALA A 126 7.25 1.83 10.85
C ALA A 126 7.22 3.04 9.89
N ARG A 127 8.32 3.82 9.83
CA ARG A 127 8.44 4.98 8.93
C ARG A 127 8.70 4.59 7.48
N SER A 128 9.58 3.61 7.27
CA SER A 128 10.19 3.31 5.98
C SER A 128 9.45 2.26 5.15
N ILE A 129 8.59 1.43 5.77
CA ILE A 129 7.75 0.44 5.07
C ILE A 129 6.68 1.11 4.20
N ASP A 130 6.10 2.22 4.66
CA ASP A 130 5.09 2.98 3.88
C ASP A 130 5.67 3.56 2.57
N ASP A 131 6.99 3.77 2.51
CA ASP A 131 7.70 4.22 1.32
C ASP A 131 8.22 3.03 0.49
N SER A 132 7.29 2.15 0.09
CA SER A 132 7.56 1.02 -0.80
C SER A 132 7.09 1.31 -2.23
N ASP A 133 7.92 1.03 -3.23
CA ASP A 133 7.56 1.12 -4.65
C ASP A 133 7.40 -0.26 -5.31
N LEU A 134 7.90 -1.32 -4.67
CA LEU A 134 7.83 -2.70 -5.17
C LEU A 134 6.85 -3.55 -4.35
N SER A 135 6.20 -4.49 -5.03
CA SER A 135 5.46 -5.57 -4.39
C SER A 135 6.41 -6.37 -3.51
N GLY A 136 5.97 -6.68 -2.29
CA GLY A 136 6.78 -7.38 -1.29
C GLY A 136 7.81 -6.52 -0.55
N GLU A 137 8.07 -5.27 -0.94
CA GLU A 137 9.01 -4.38 -0.20
C GLU A 137 8.37 -3.82 1.08
N GLY A 138 7.07 -3.55 1.05
CA GLY A 138 6.33 -2.88 2.12
C GLY A 138 5.56 -3.82 3.06
N VAL A 139 5.99 -5.06 3.25
CA VAL A 139 5.31 -5.99 4.18
C VAL A 139 5.92 -5.85 5.57
N ASP A 140 5.06 -5.72 6.59
CA ASP A 140 5.50 -5.78 7.99
C ASP A 140 5.20 -7.17 8.56
N LEU A 141 6.22 -8.03 8.54
CA LEU A 141 6.10 -9.43 9.00
C LEU A 141 5.82 -9.52 10.50
N ILE A 142 6.28 -8.54 11.29
CA ILE A 142 6.03 -8.50 12.74
C ILE A 142 4.59 -8.13 13.02
N SER A 143 4.04 -7.17 12.28
CA SER A 143 2.61 -6.85 12.35
C SER A 143 1.74 -8.06 11.99
N ILE A 144 2.12 -8.85 10.98
CA ILE A 144 1.40 -10.07 10.61
C ILE A 144 1.41 -11.09 11.76
N ILE A 145 2.59 -11.41 12.33
CA ILE A 145 2.69 -12.37 13.44
C ILE A 145 1.88 -11.90 14.65
N ARG A 146 1.92 -10.61 14.99
CA ARG A 146 1.11 -10.05 16.08
C ARG A 146 -0.39 -10.23 15.84
N GLN A 147 -0.85 -10.02 14.61
CA GLN A 147 -2.26 -10.19 14.24
C GLN A 147 -2.73 -11.65 14.28
N MET A 148 -1.82 -12.62 14.14
CA MET A 148 -2.15 -14.03 14.27
C MET A 148 -2.45 -14.46 15.71
N GLN A 149 -2.15 -13.61 16.71
CA GLN A 149 -2.44 -13.84 18.13
C GLN A 149 -1.98 -15.24 18.60
N LEU A 150 -0.77 -15.62 18.20
CA LEU A 150 -0.19 -16.92 18.50
C LEU A 150 0.06 -17.09 20.00
N GLN A 151 0.00 -18.33 20.47
CA GLN A 151 0.36 -18.67 21.84
C GLN A 151 1.84 -18.34 22.11
N PRO A 152 2.21 -17.92 23.33
CA PRO A 152 3.59 -17.53 23.66
C PRO A 152 4.64 -18.58 23.24
N SER A 153 4.38 -19.86 23.51
CA SER A 153 5.29 -20.95 23.14
C SER A 153 5.53 -21.10 21.63
N VAL A 154 4.57 -20.68 20.81
CA VAL A 154 4.69 -20.67 19.34
C VAL A 154 5.50 -19.45 18.88
N LEU A 155 5.30 -18.30 19.52
CA LEU A 155 6.09 -17.10 19.25
C LEU A 155 7.57 -17.31 19.62
N ASP A 156 7.82 -17.97 20.75
CA ASP A 156 9.18 -18.29 21.21
C ASP A 156 9.96 -19.09 20.15
N ALA A 157 9.29 -20.00 19.43
CA ALA A 157 9.90 -20.78 18.36
C ALA A 157 10.36 -19.92 17.16
N ALA A 158 9.64 -18.83 16.87
CA ALA A 158 9.97 -17.91 15.78
C ALA A 158 10.87 -16.74 16.20
N GLN A 159 11.12 -16.56 17.51
CA GLN A 159 11.78 -15.36 18.04
C GLN A 159 13.14 -15.09 17.40
N SER A 160 14.00 -16.11 17.30
CA SER A 160 15.32 -15.94 16.68
C SER A 160 15.24 -15.56 15.21
N ALA A 161 14.24 -16.05 14.46
CA ALA A 161 14.07 -15.69 13.05
C ALA A 161 13.54 -14.26 12.91
N MET A 162 12.63 -13.84 13.81
CA MET A 162 12.14 -12.46 13.87
C MET A 162 13.26 -11.46 14.21
N ASP A 163 14.12 -11.78 15.18
CA ASP A 163 15.24 -10.90 15.56
C ASP A 163 16.23 -10.72 14.40
N GLN A 164 16.54 -11.81 13.70
CA GLN A 164 17.40 -11.76 12.50
C GLN A 164 16.75 -10.94 11.37
N TYR A 165 15.44 -11.10 11.16
CA TYR A 165 14.69 -10.29 10.21
C TYR A 165 14.75 -8.80 10.56
N GLU A 166 14.53 -8.42 11.82
CA GLU A 166 14.60 -7.01 12.23
C GLU A 166 15.96 -6.40 11.92
N ILE A 167 17.04 -7.09 12.28
CA ILE A 167 18.40 -6.62 12.07
C ILE A 167 18.72 -6.51 10.57
N ALA A 168 18.37 -7.53 9.78
CA ALA A 168 18.66 -7.55 8.36
C ALA A 168 17.84 -6.50 7.58
N LEU A 169 16.54 -6.38 7.89
CA LEU A 169 15.67 -5.37 7.28
C LEU A 169 16.18 -3.97 7.63
N ASP A 170 16.56 -3.73 8.87
CA ASP A 170 17.05 -2.42 9.30
C ASP A 170 18.28 -1.96 8.51
N ALA A 171 19.28 -2.84 8.38
CA ALA A 171 20.47 -2.57 7.59
C ALA A 171 20.14 -2.28 6.11
N ALA A 172 19.17 -3.03 5.54
CA ALA A 172 18.72 -2.83 4.17
C ALA A 172 17.99 -1.48 3.98
N LEU A 173 17.12 -1.10 4.93
CA LEU A 173 16.41 0.18 4.93
C LEU A 173 17.38 1.37 5.04
N ILE A 174 18.35 1.31 5.96
CA ILE A 174 19.39 2.35 6.08
C ILE A 174 20.16 2.50 4.76
N THR A 175 20.53 1.38 4.13
CA THR A 175 21.25 1.39 2.85
C THR A 175 20.40 2.00 1.73
N ARG A 176 19.12 1.60 1.64
CA ARG A 176 18.16 2.12 0.67
C ARG A 176 17.98 3.63 0.85
N ASP A 177 17.66 4.08 2.05
CA ASP A 177 17.32 5.48 2.33
C ASP A 177 18.55 6.39 2.10
N LYS A 178 19.75 5.95 2.49
CA LYS A 178 21.01 6.65 2.19
C LYS A 178 21.27 6.76 0.69
N GLN A 179 21.12 5.66 -0.05
CA GLN A 179 21.38 5.65 -1.48
C GLN A 179 20.37 6.51 -2.25
N ILE A 180 19.08 6.41 -1.92
CA ILE A 180 18.05 7.26 -2.53
C ILE A 180 18.36 8.72 -2.28
N THR A 181 18.64 9.10 -1.03
CA THR A 181 18.99 10.48 -0.66
C THR A 181 20.20 11.00 -1.45
N ALA A 182 21.24 10.18 -1.62
CA ALA A 182 22.43 10.55 -2.38
C ALA A 182 22.19 10.68 -3.90
N LEU A 183 21.17 10.01 -4.44
CA LEU A 183 20.81 10.04 -5.86
C LEU A 183 19.84 11.18 -6.20
N LEU A 184 19.05 11.67 -5.24
CA LEU A 184 18.03 12.70 -5.46
C LEU A 184 18.57 13.95 -6.18
N PRO A 185 19.68 14.60 -5.77
CA PRO A 185 20.19 15.78 -6.47
C PRO A 185 20.58 15.50 -7.92
N LYS A 186 21.14 14.32 -8.20
CA LYS A 186 21.53 13.89 -9.55
C LYS A 186 20.30 13.64 -10.42
N PHE A 187 19.22 13.16 -9.81
CA PHE A 187 17.96 12.92 -10.48
C PHE A 187 17.26 14.25 -10.83
N THR A 188 17.27 15.22 -9.92
CA THR A 188 16.79 16.59 -10.17
C THR A 188 17.54 17.24 -11.32
N ASP A 189 18.89 17.18 -11.31
CA ASP A 189 19.74 17.68 -12.40
C ASP A 189 19.35 17.07 -13.76
N ALA A 190 19.18 15.74 -13.82
CA ALA A 190 18.77 15.07 -15.05
C ALA A 190 17.36 15.49 -15.54
N MET A 191 16.45 15.81 -14.62
CA MET A 191 15.12 16.33 -14.99
C MET A 191 15.19 17.76 -15.53
N ASP A 192 15.99 18.62 -14.90
CA ASP A 192 16.17 20.02 -15.32
C ASP A 192 16.79 20.10 -16.72
N THR A 193 17.74 19.21 -17.03
CA THR A 193 18.37 19.14 -18.36
C THR A 193 17.59 18.27 -19.37
N MET A 194 16.42 17.75 -19.00
CA MET A 194 15.64 16.79 -19.80
C MET A 194 16.42 15.55 -20.27
N ASP A 195 17.44 15.13 -19.51
CA ASP A 195 18.26 13.96 -19.80
C ASP A 195 17.56 12.66 -19.34
N THR A 196 16.68 12.17 -20.21
CA THR A 196 15.89 10.96 -19.96
C THR A 196 16.74 9.69 -19.79
N GLN A 197 17.91 9.63 -20.42
CA GLN A 197 18.80 8.46 -20.33
C GLN A 197 19.45 8.40 -18.96
N ARG A 198 20.02 9.52 -18.51
CA ARG A 198 20.60 9.64 -17.16
C ARG A 198 19.55 9.42 -16.08
N GLY A 199 18.35 10.00 -16.23
CA GLY A 199 17.23 9.76 -15.32
C GLY A 199 16.87 8.27 -15.20
N SER A 200 16.79 7.56 -16.32
CA SER A 200 16.52 6.11 -16.35
C SER A 200 17.62 5.29 -15.66
N ALA A 201 18.89 5.63 -15.90
CA ALA A 201 20.02 4.95 -15.25
C ALA A 201 20.03 5.15 -13.72
N LEU A 202 19.75 6.38 -13.25
CA LEU A 202 19.62 6.68 -11.82
C LEU A 202 18.43 5.94 -11.18
N GLN A 203 17.30 5.87 -11.88
CA GLN A 203 16.15 5.08 -11.43
C GLN A 203 16.52 3.60 -11.29
N GLY A 204 17.31 3.04 -12.22
CA GLY A 204 17.82 1.68 -12.11
C GLY A 204 18.61 1.43 -10.82
N GLN A 205 19.47 2.38 -10.43
CA GLN A 205 20.23 2.30 -9.17
C GLN A 205 19.32 2.36 -7.94
N ILE A 206 18.25 3.17 -7.95
CA ILE A 206 17.23 3.19 -6.89
C ILE A 206 16.52 1.83 -6.81
N MET A 207 16.17 1.23 -7.95
CA MET A 207 15.50 -0.07 -7.97
C MET A 207 16.37 -1.19 -7.41
N VAL A 208 17.70 -1.16 -7.61
CA VAL A 208 18.61 -2.16 -7.02
C VAL A 208 18.52 -2.19 -5.49
N VAL A 209 18.53 -1.03 -4.83
CA VAL A 209 18.43 -0.99 -3.37
C VAL A 209 17.04 -1.32 -2.83
N ARG A 210 15.98 -1.02 -3.59
CA ARG A 210 14.60 -1.45 -3.23
C ARG A 210 14.42 -2.96 -3.38
N VAL A 211 15.00 -3.55 -4.43
CA VAL A 211 15.02 -5.01 -4.61
C VAL A 211 15.72 -5.69 -3.45
N ALA A 212 16.85 -5.16 -2.98
CA ALA A 212 17.54 -5.72 -1.81
C ALA A 212 16.66 -5.74 -0.54
N VAL A 213 15.84 -4.72 -0.30
CA VAL A 213 14.87 -4.72 0.81
C VAL A 213 13.82 -5.81 0.63
N ARG A 214 13.23 -5.91 -0.57
CA ARG A 214 12.25 -6.95 -0.90
C ARG A 214 12.83 -8.36 -0.73
N ASP A 215 14.06 -8.59 -1.21
CA ASP A 215 14.71 -9.90 -1.14
C ASP A 215 14.93 -10.32 0.33
N ILE A 216 15.29 -9.39 1.23
CA ILE A 216 15.33 -9.64 2.68
C ILE A 216 13.95 -10.02 3.22
N GLN A 217 12.88 -9.35 2.77
CA GLN A 217 11.52 -9.69 3.20
C GLN A 217 11.13 -11.10 2.73
N ASP A 218 11.35 -11.40 1.46
CA ASP A 218 11.06 -12.71 0.84
C ASP A 218 11.80 -13.85 1.56
N ASP A 219 13.10 -13.69 1.76
CA ASP A 219 13.92 -14.67 2.50
C ASP A 219 13.42 -14.85 3.94
N SER A 220 12.98 -13.76 4.57
CA SER A 220 12.50 -13.78 5.96
C SER A 220 11.13 -14.43 6.08
N ILE A 221 10.27 -14.33 5.05
CA ILE A 221 9.00 -15.07 4.99
C ILE A 221 9.30 -16.57 5.07
N GLU A 222 10.22 -17.08 4.26
CA GLU A 222 10.53 -18.52 4.26
C GLU A 222 11.21 -18.95 5.57
N LYS A 223 12.17 -18.17 6.08
CA LYS A 223 12.86 -18.47 7.35
C LYS A 223 11.90 -18.53 8.54
N ILE A 224 11.01 -17.55 8.68
CA ILE A 224 10.01 -17.53 9.74
C ILE A 224 9.03 -18.71 9.57
N THR A 225 8.58 -18.97 8.34
CA THR A 225 7.71 -20.12 8.04
C THR A 225 8.32 -21.43 8.50
N MET A 226 9.62 -21.65 8.26
CA MET A 226 10.33 -22.87 8.68
C MET A 226 10.43 -23.03 10.21
N THR A 227 10.35 -21.94 10.97
CA THR A 227 10.42 -21.99 12.45
C THR A 227 9.06 -22.16 13.12
N LEU A 228 7.98 -21.83 12.41
CA LEU A 228 6.63 -21.97 12.95
C LEU A 228 6.15 -23.43 12.83
N PRO A 229 5.42 -23.96 13.83
CA PRO A 229 4.77 -25.26 13.71
C PRO A 229 3.54 -25.19 12.79
N ALA A 230 3.17 -26.33 12.21
CA ALA A 230 1.88 -26.45 11.52
C ALA A 230 0.71 -26.34 12.52
N PRO A 231 -0.42 -25.71 12.16
CA PRO A 231 -0.74 -25.11 10.84
C PRO A 231 -0.28 -23.65 10.67
N PHE A 232 0.29 -23.02 11.71
CA PHE A 232 0.60 -21.58 11.73
C PHE A 232 1.63 -21.16 10.68
N ALA A 233 2.59 -22.03 10.35
CA ALA A 233 3.56 -21.79 9.28
C ALA A 233 2.88 -21.41 7.95
N GLN A 234 1.91 -22.22 7.51
CA GLN A 234 1.25 -22.01 6.23
C GLN A 234 0.33 -20.77 6.26
N ASP A 235 -0.35 -20.52 7.39
CA ASP A 235 -1.18 -19.32 7.56
C ASP A 235 -0.33 -18.04 7.52
N PHE A 236 0.80 -18.01 8.24
CA PHE A 236 1.76 -16.90 8.20
C PHE A 236 2.25 -16.64 6.77
N ARG A 237 2.73 -17.68 6.09
CA ARG A 237 3.25 -17.56 4.71
C ARG A 237 2.20 -17.01 3.76
N THR A 238 0.96 -17.51 3.87
CA THR A 238 -0.16 -17.07 3.03
C THR A 238 -0.50 -15.60 3.28
N ARG A 239 -0.55 -15.16 4.55
CA ARG A 239 -0.79 -13.76 4.91
C ARG A 239 0.31 -12.84 4.41
N ALA A 240 1.58 -13.22 4.59
CA ALA A 240 2.72 -12.42 4.15
C ALA A 240 2.75 -12.25 2.62
N LEU A 241 2.59 -13.35 1.88
CA LEU A 241 2.57 -13.31 0.42
C LEU A 241 1.35 -12.56 -0.13
N SER A 242 0.17 -12.73 0.47
CA SER A 242 -1.03 -11.99 0.05
C SER A 242 -0.95 -10.50 0.32
N GLN A 243 -0.36 -10.09 1.45
CA GLN A 243 -0.13 -8.68 1.74
C GLN A 243 0.91 -8.06 0.80
N GLY A 244 2.01 -8.77 0.52
CA GLY A 244 3.12 -8.29 -0.31
C GLY A 244 2.84 -8.30 -1.81
N TYR A 245 2.13 -9.31 -2.29
CA TYR A 245 1.94 -9.58 -3.72
C TYR A 245 0.45 -9.72 -4.04
N ARG A 246 -0.31 -8.67 -3.74
CA ARG A 246 -1.79 -8.64 -3.87
C ARG A 246 -2.31 -9.05 -5.24
N GLU A 247 -1.58 -8.76 -6.32
CA GLU A 247 -1.99 -9.15 -7.67
C GLU A 247 -1.88 -10.67 -7.89
N VAL A 248 -0.86 -11.30 -7.32
CA VAL A 248 -0.57 -12.74 -7.47
C VAL A 248 -1.49 -13.56 -6.57
N PHE A 249 -1.59 -13.16 -5.30
CA PHE A 249 -2.34 -13.87 -4.27
C PHE A 249 -3.68 -13.18 -3.96
N GLN A 250 -4.44 -12.92 -5.03
CA GLN A 250 -5.86 -12.56 -4.88
C GLN A 250 -6.64 -13.74 -4.31
N PRO A 251 -7.82 -13.48 -3.69
CA PRO A 251 -8.75 -14.55 -3.35
C PRO A 251 -8.97 -15.47 -4.54
N ASP A 252 -9.06 -16.78 -4.25
CA ASP A 252 -9.26 -17.79 -5.29
C ASP A 252 -10.54 -17.47 -6.09
N PRO A 253 -10.43 -17.23 -7.41
CA PRO A 253 -11.56 -16.88 -8.27
C PRO A 253 -12.64 -17.97 -8.36
N LEU A 254 -12.32 -19.24 -8.06
CA LEU A 254 -13.27 -20.36 -8.14
C LEU A 254 -13.73 -20.89 -6.79
N SER A 255 -13.18 -20.41 -5.67
CA SER A 255 -13.54 -20.90 -4.34
C SER A 255 -15.06 -20.82 -4.07
N SER A 256 -15.68 -19.67 -4.35
CA SER A 256 -17.14 -19.50 -4.18
C SER A 256 -17.96 -20.35 -5.15
N PHE A 257 -17.46 -20.55 -6.36
CA PHE A 257 -18.10 -21.40 -7.38
C PHE A 257 -18.09 -22.86 -6.95
N PHE A 258 -16.94 -23.40 -6.55
CA PHE A 258 -16.84 -24.77 -6.04
C PHE A 258 -17.68 -24.97 -4.78
N ALA A 259 -17.67 -24.02 -3.84
CA ALA A 259 -18.52 -24.08 -2.65
C ALA A 259 -20.00 -24.15 -3.01
N ALA A 260 -20.47 -23.32 -3.96
CA ALA A 260 -21.86 -23.34 -4.40
C ALA A 260 -22.23 -24.66 -5.11
N VAL A 261 -21.36 -25.17 -5.97
CA VAL A 261 -21.56 -26.45 -6.67
C VAL A 261 -21.64 -27.59 -5.66
N LEU A 262 -20.70 -27.69 -4.73
CA LEU A 262 -20.66 -28.77 -3.71
C LEU A 262 -21.81 -28.71 -2.71
N ASN A 263 -22.50 -27.56 -2.61
CA ASN A 263 -23.71 -27.39 -1.79
C ASN A 263 -25.00 -27.81 -2.50
N LEU A 264 -24.95 -28.26 -3.76
CA LEU A 264 -26.11 -28.86 -4.42
C LEU A 264 -26.45 -30.19 -3.74
N ASN A 265 -27.68 -30.30 -3.22
CA ASN A 265 -28.11 -31.45 -2.43
C ASN A 265 -28.36 -32.72 -3.25
N ASP A 266 -28.46 -32.59 -4.58
CA ASP A 266 -28.82 -33.66 -5.51
C ASP A 266 -27.65 -34.11 -6.41
N LEU A 267 -26.40 -33.81 -6.03
CA LEU A 267 -25.23 -34.34 -6.72
C LEU A 267 -25.16 -35.87 -6.56
N THR A 268 -24.92 -36.59 -7.67
CA THR A 268 -24.58 -38.01 -7.59
C THR A 268 -23.19 -38.21 -6.98
N SER A 269 -22.92 -39.41 -6.49
CA SER A 269 -21.60 -39.78 -5.94
C SER A 269 -20.48 -39.58 -6.97
N GLU A 270 -20.75 -39.91 -8.24
CA GLU A 270 -19.83 -39.75 -9.37
C GLU A 270 -19.58 -38.27 -9.67
N GLN A 271 -20.63 -37.44 -9.71
CA GLN A 271 -20.49 -35.98 -9.90
C GLN A 271 -19.65 -35.37 -8.79
N LYS A 272 -19.98 -35.68 -7.52
CA LYS A 272 -19.25 -35.16 -6.36
C LYS A 272 -17.77 -35.54 -6.40
N THR A 273 -17.47 -36.80 -6.73
CA THR A 273 -16.10 -37.28 -6.87
C THR A 273 -15.37 -36.54 -8.01
N GLY A 274 -16.02 -36.36 -9.16
CA GLY A 274 -15.45 -35.63 -10.30
C GLY A 274 -15.19 -34.16 -9.98
N ILE A 275 -16.10 -33.48 -9.28
CA ILE A 275 -15.96 -32.07 -8.87
C ILE A 275 -14.81 -31.92 -7.86
N GLN A 276 -14.69 -32.84 -6.89
CA GLN A 276 -13.59 -32.83 -5.92
C GLN A 276 -12.23 -33.08 -6.59
N ALA A 277 -12.17 -33.96 -7.59
CA ALA A 277 -10.96 -34.17 -8.38
C ALA A 277 -10.57 -32.89 -9.15
N LEU A 278 -11.54 -32.22 -9.80
CA LEU A 278 -11.29 -30.95 -10.48
C LEU A 278 -10.85 -29.83 -9.53
N LEU A 279 -11.42 -29.76 -8.32
CA LEU A 279 -10.98 -28.80 -7.30
C LEU A 279 -9.52 -29.05 -6.92
N LYS A 280 -9.12 -30.31 -6.68
CA LYS A 280 -7.73 -30.65 -6.38
C LYS A 280 -6.78 -30.26 -7.52
N THR A 281 -7.15 -30.57 -8.77
CA THR A 281 -6.35 -30.18 -9.94
C THR A 281 -6.25 -28.66 -10.08
N TRP A 282 -7.35 -27.93 -9.85
CA TRP A 282 -7.33 -26.47 -9.82
C TRP A 282 -6.37 -25.94 -8.76
N ASP A 283 -6.43 -26.43 -7.52
CA ASP A 283 -5.56 -25.99 -6.44
C ASP A 283 -4.07 -26.19 -6.78
N GLU A 284 -3.74 -27.34 -7.37
CA GLU A 284 -2.37 -27.67 -7.83
C GLU A 284 -1.92 -26.74 -8.98
N GLU A 285 -2.70 -26.64 -10.06
CA GLU A 285 -2.35 -25.83 -11.24
C GLU A 285 -2.31 -24.33 -10.91
N PHE A 286 -3.24 -23.84 -10.09
CA PHE A 286 -3.30 -22.45 -9.67
C PHE A 286 -2.11 -22.09 -8.78
N THR A 287 -1.67 -22.97 -7.88
CA THR A 287 -0.46 -22.77 -7.07
C THR A 287 0.80 -22.67 -7.93
N VAL A 288 0.92 -23.52 -8.96
CA VAL A 288 2.04 -23.47 -9.93
C VAL A 288 2.04 -22.15 -10.69
N LEU A 289 0.86 -21.69 -11.15
CA LEU A 289 0.72 -20.42 -11.85
C LEU A 289 1.05 -19.23 -10.94
N GLN A 290 0.58 -19.23 -9.69
CA GLN A 290 0.90 -18.19 -8.70
C GLN A 290 2.41 -18.11 -8.47
N THR A 291 3.10 -19.25 -8.37
CA THR A 291 4.57 -19.29 -8.24
C THR A 291 5.24 -18.61 -9.43
N ARG A 292 4.83 -18.93 -10.67
CA ARG A 292 5.36 -18.28 -11.89
C ARG A 292 5.06 -16.79 -11.94
N MET A 293 3.87 -16.38 -11.51
CA MET A 293 3.46 -14.96 -11.42
C MET A 293 4.28 -14.20 -10.38
N LEU A 294 4.58 -14.82 -9.23
CA LEU A 294 5.45 -14.25 -8.20
C LEU A 294 6.86 -14.00 -8.73
N GLU A 295 7.48 -15.03 -9.33
CA GLU A 295 8.82 -14.91 -9.92
C GLU A 295 8.88 -13.86 -11.04
N THR A 296 7.85 -13.82 -11.88
CA THR A 296 7.76 -12.82 -12.95
C THR A 296 7.60 -11.41 -12.37
N THR A 297 6.80 -11.25 -11.31
CA THR A 297 6.67 -9.97 -10.61
C THR A 297 8.02 -9.53 -10.05
N ARG A 298 8.75 -10.43 -9.38
CA ARG A 298 10.08 -10.15 -8.82
C ARG A 298 11.06 -9.66 -9.88
N ALA A 299 11.08 -10.29 -11.05
CA ALA A 299 12.02 -10.01 -12.14
C ALA A 299 11.62 -8.81 -13.04
N ASP A 300 10.32 -8.56 -13.23
CA ASP A 300 9.82 -7.60 -14.22
C ASP A 300 9.43 -6.25 -13.59
N GLU A 301 8.92 -6.25 -12.36
CA GLU A 301 8.43 -5.04 -11.70
C GLU A 301 9.46 -3.91 -11.59
N PRO A 302 10.74 -4.17 -11.21
CA PRO A 302 11.78 -3.13 -11.17
C PRO A 302 12.00 -2.43 -12.53
N LYS A 303 11.61 -3.07 -13.65
CA LYS A 303 11.78 -2.55 -15.01
C LYS A 303 10.58 -1.72 -15.49
N LYS A 304 9.44 -1.73 -14.77
CA LYS A 304 8.20 -1.04 -15.18
C LYS A 304 8.40 0.45 -15.44
N ALA A 305 9.17 1.15 -14.60
CA ALA A 305 9.44 2.58 -14.77
C ALA A 305 10.21 2.87 -16.07
N SER A 306 11.29 2.13 -16.32
CA SER A 306 12.07 2.24 -17.55
C SER A 306 11.25 1.89 -18.80
N ARG A 307 10.44 0.82 -18.74
CA ARG A 307 9.50 0.46 -19.83
C ARG A 307 8.54 1.60 -20.15
N LYS A 308 7.98 2.29 -19.15
CA LYS A 308 7.09 3.46 -19.35
C LYS A 308 7.80 4.63 -20.02
N ILE A 309 9.05 4.90 -19.68
CA ILE A 309 9.88 5.93 -20.33
C ILE A 309 10.10 5.55 -21.80
N LEU A 310 10.55 4.33 -22.08
CA LEU A 310 10.76 3.83 -23.44
C LEU A 310 9.48 3.87 -24.28
N ALA A 311 8.34 3.47 -23.70
CA ALA A 311 7.04 3.52 -24.37
C ALA A 311 6.62 4.97 -24.71
N SER A 312 6.94 5.93 -23.85
CA SER A 312 6.65 7.34 -24.09
C SER A 312 7.56 7.91 -25.18
N ALA A 313 8.85 7.54 -25.16
CA ALA A 313 9.81 7.89 -26.20
C ALA A 313 9.42 7.28 -27.56
N ALA A 314 9.00 6.02 -27.59
CA ALA A 314 8.49 5.33 -28.79
C ALA A 314 7.30 6.06 -29.42
N LYS A 315 6.32 6.46 -28.59
CA LYS A 315 5.16 7.23 -29.05
C LYS A 315 5.55 8.59 -29.64
N LYS A 316 6.51 9.28 -29.02
CA LYS A 316 7.02 10.56 -29.53
C LYS A 316 7.77 10.36 -30.85
N ALA A 317 8.65 9.37 -30.92
CA ALA A 317 9.43 9.07 -32.12
C ALA A 317 8.53 8.74 -33.33
N ALA A 318 7.49 7.93 -33.11
CA ALA A 318 6.50 7.60 -34.13
C ALA A 318 5.72 8.84 -34.63
N LYS A 319 5.48 9.83 -33.76
CA LYS A 319 4.82 11.09 -34.14
C LYS A 319 5.76 12.02 -34.93
N ASP A 320 7.02 12.06 -34.54
CA ASP A 320 8.03 12.97 -35.11
C ASP A 320 8.75 12.34 -36.32
N GLY A 321 8.40 11.12 -36.72
CA GLY A 321 9.00 10.40 -37.86
C GLY A 321 10.44 9.93 -37.61
N SER A 322 10.87 9.88 -36.35
CA SER A 322 12.22 9.44 -35.95
C SER A 322 12.25 7.97 -35.56
N THR A 323 13.44 7.41 -35.34
CA THR A 323 13.64 6.00 -35.00
C THR A 323 12.93 5.65 -33.69
N THR A 324 11.96 4.74 -33.75
CA THR A 324 11.20 4.25 -32.59
C THR A 324 12.08 3.34 -31.72
N PRO A 325 12.35 3.70 -30.45
CA PRO A 325 13.00 2.78 -29.52
C PRO A 325 12.16 1.52 -29.28
N GLU A 326 12.84 0.38 -29.14
CA GLU A 326 12.20 -0.88 -28.76
C GLU A 326 11.70 -0.83 -27.31
N VAL A 327 10.47 -1.32 -27.09
CA VAL A 327 9.84 -1.38 -25.77
C VAL A 327 9.71 -2.85 -25.37
N PRO A 328 10.45 -3.33 -24.36
CA PRO A 328 10.32 -4.70 -23.89
C PRO A 328 8.87 -5.01 -23.47
N PRO A 329 8.33 -6.19 -23.81
CA PRO A 329 6.96 -6.56 -23.44
C PRO A 329 6.80 -6.69 -21.91
N ASP A 330 5.56 -6.55 -21.44
CA ASP A 330 5.19 -6.87 -20.05
C ASP A 330 4.97 -8.38 -19.90
N LEU A 331 5.87 -9.01 -19.14
CA LEU A 331 5.89 -10.46 -18.95
C LEU A 331 4.73 -10.98 -18.09
N MET A 332 4.02 -10.10 -17.37
CA MET A 332 2.82 -10.49 -16.61
C MET A 332 1.59 -10.69 -17.48
N ILE A 333 1.52 -10.07 -18.66
CA ILE A 333 0.36 -10.19 -19.57
C ILE A 333 0.03 -11.65 -19.93
N PRO A 334 0.98 -12.46 -20.44
CA PRO A 334 0.68 -13.85 -20.78
C PRO A 334 0.20 -14.67 -19.57
N LEU A 335 0.74 -14.43 -18.38
CA LEU A 335 0.33 -15.15 -17.16
C LEU A 335 -1.09 -14.76 -16.70
N ARG A 336 -1.47 -13.49 -16.85
CA ARG A 336 -2.85 -13.05 -16.60
C ARG A 336 -3.83 -13.73 -17.56
N ASN A 337 -3.45 -13.88 -18.83
CA ASN A 337 -4.27 -14.58 -19.82
C ASN A 337 -4.35 -16.08 -19.49
N GLU A 338 -3.24 -16.71 -19.12
CA GLU A 338 -3.20 -18.10 -18.67
C GLU A 338 -4.09 -18.33 -17.45
N LYS A 339 -4.07 -17.42 -16.45
CA LYS A 339 -4.98 -17.45 -15.30
C LYS A 339 -6.45 -17.44 -15.74
N ASN A 340 -6.81 -16.52 -16.62
CA ASN A 340 -8.19 -16.40 -17.11
C ASN A 340 -8.63 -17.66 -17.88
N GLN A 341 -7.74 -18.24 -18.69
CA GLN A 341 -8.00 -19.48 -19.41
C GLN A 341 -8.15 -20.66 -18.45
N LEU A 342 -7.30 -20.77 -17.43
CA LEU A 342 -7.38 -21.83 -16.43
C LEU A 342 -8.71 -21.76 -15.65
N VAL A 343 -9.11 -20.56 -15.24
CA VAL A 343 -10.42 -20.31 -14.60
C VAL A 343 -11.56 -20.76 -15.50
N GLN A 344 -11.54 -20.33 -16.77
CA GLN A 344 -12.60 -20.65 -17.72
C GLN A 344 -12.69 -22.16 -17.97
N LYS A 345 -11.57 -22.82 -18.28
CA LYS A 345 -11.49 -24.25 -18.56
C LYS A 345 -11.97 -25.09 -17.38
N THR A 346 -11.55 -24.73 -16.16
CA THR A 346 -11.96 -25.43 -14.93
C THR A 346 -13.46 -25.29 -14.72
N ARG A 347 -14.00 -24.07 -14.86
CA ARG A 347 -15.44 -23.81 -14.74
C ARG A 347 -16.25 -24.62 -15.74
N GLU A 348 -15.85 -24.61 -17.02
CA GLU A 348 -16.51 -25.38 -18.07
C GLU A 348 -16.48 -26.89 -17.79
N SER A 349 -15.36 -27.41 -17.30
CA SER A 349 -15.21 -28.83 -16.92
C SER A 349 -16.16 -29.22 -15.79
N VAL A 350 -16.32 -28.34 -14.78
CA VAL A 350 -17.29 -28.58 -13.70
C VAL A 350 -18.73 -28.57 -14.22
N LEU A 351 -19.09 -27.60 -15.07
CA LEU A 351 -20.44 -27.52 -15.63
C LEU A 351 -20.81 -28.74 -16.49
N GLN A 352 -19.85 -29.33 -17.21
CA GLN A 352 -20.07 -30.55 -17.99
C GLN A 352 -20.41 -31.78 -17.13
N LEU A 353 -20.04 -31.78 -15.84
CA LEU A 353 -20.43 -32.85 -14.91
C LEU A 353 -21.85 -32.67 -14.37
N LEU A 354 -22.42 -31.48 -14.48
CA LEU A 354 -23.73 -31.14 -13.93
C LEU A 354 -24.84 -31.37 -14.94
N THR A 355 -26.05 -31.62 -14.45
CA THR A 355 -27.25 -31.60 -15.30
C THR A 355 -27.63 -30.16 -15.66
N GLN A 356 -28.47 -30.00 -16.69
CA GLN A 356 -28.96 -28.66 -17.08
C GLN A 356 -29.72 -27.99 -15.93
N ASP A 357 -30.57 -28.74 -15.20
CA ASP A 357 -31.33 -28.21 -14.06
C ASP A 357 -30.42 -27.75 -12.90
N GLN A 358 -29.36 -28.51 -12.60
CA GLN A 358 -28.35 -28.12 -11.61
C GLN A 358 -27.62 -26.84 -12.04
N THR A 359 -27.27 -26.73 -13.33
CA THR A 359 -26.63 -25.54 -13.91
C THR A 359 -27.53 -24.31 -13.85
N ASP A 360 -28.82 -24.46 -14.19
CA ASP A 360 -29.79 -23.39 -14.15
C ASP A 360 -30.02 -22.89 -12.71
N ARG A 361 -30.07 -23.81 -11.74
CA ARG A 361 -30.14 -23.46 -10.30
C ARG A 361 -28.91 -22.70 -9.82
N LEU A 362 -27.71 -23.12 -10.23
CA LEU A 362 -26.49 -22.37 -9.93
C LEU A 362 -26.54 -20.97 -10.55
N ALA A 363 -26.98 -20.85 -11.80
CA ALA A 363 -27.07 -19.57 -12.51
C ALA A 363 -28.10 -18.61 -11.91
N ALA A 364 -29.15 -19.12 -11.27
CA ALA A 364 -30.12 -18.32 -10.52
C ALA A 364 -29.56 -17.81 -9.18
N GLY A 365 -28.64 -18.56 -8.55
CA GLY A 365 -28.06 -18.23 -7.25
C GLY A 365 -26.74 -17.43 -7.30
N ILE A 366 -25.99 -17.47 -8.40
CA ILE A 366 -24.70 -16.77 -8.54
C ILE A 366 -24.70 -15.85 -9.77
N PRO A 367 -24.61 -14.51 -9.59
CA PRO A 367 -24.46 -13.57 -10.69
C PRO A 367 -23.23 -13.90 -11.57
N GLY A 368 -23.41 -13.98 -12.89
CA GLY A 368 -22.29 -14.18 -13.84
C GLY A 368 -22.01 -15.63 -14.28
N LEU A 369 -22.96 -16.55 -14.08
CA LEU A 369 -22.88 -17.95 -14.54
C LEU A 369 -23.48 -18.24 -15.92
N ARG A 370 -24.18 -17.29 -16.54
CA ARG A 370 -24.63 -17.49 -17.92
C ARG A 370 -23.41 -17.49 -18.86
N PRO A 371 -23.20 -18.54 -19.66
CA PRO A 371 -22.27 -18.47 -20.78
C PRO A 371 -22.67 -17.30 -21.68
N PRO A 372 -21.72 -16.54 -22.25
CA PRO A 372 -22.07 -15.61 -23.31
C PRO A 372 -22.77 -16.39 -24.44
N PRO A 373 -23.84 -15.84 -25.05
CA PRO A 373 -24.49 -16.50 -26.17
C PRO A 373 -23.47 -16.75 -27.29
N PRO A 374 -23.59 -17.86 -28.05
CA PRO A 374 -22.66 -18.17 -29.13
C PRO A 374 -22.65 -17.00 -30.12
N THR A 375 -21.48 -16.36 -30.28
CA THR A 375 -21.24 -15.28 -31.23
C THR A 375 -21.45 -15.80 -32.65
N SER A 376 -22.70 -15.69 -33.10
CA SER A 376 -23.14 -16.06 -34.45
C SER A 376 -23.25 -14.81 -35.31
N GLN A 377 -22.25 -13.93 -35.29
CA GLN A 377 -22.12 -12.87 -36.30
C GLN A 377 -20.63 -12.59 -36.58
N PRO A 378 -20.16 -12.70 -37.83
CA PRO A 378 -18.83 -12.23 -38.19
C PRO A 378 -18.79 -10.70 -38.06
N PRO A 379 -17.61 -10.12 -37.73
CA PRO A 379 -17.50 -8.69 -37.51
C PRO A 379 -17.75 -7.92 -38.81
N MET A 380 -18.83 -7.14 -38.84
CA MET A 380 -19.02 -6.08 -39.84
C MET A 380 -17.96 -5.01 -39.61
N ILE A 381 -17.01 -4.94 -40.54
CA ILE A 381 -15.96 -3.92 -40.59
C ILE A 381 -16.61 -2.58 -40.96
N GLY A 382 -16.41 -1.58 -40.11
CA GLY A 382 -16.46 -0.17 -40.48
C GLY A 382 -17.71 0.58 -40.01
N GLN A 383 -17.63 1.21 -38.84
CA GLN A 383 -18.02 2.62 -38.71
C GLN A 383 -17.46 3.24 -37.41
N PRO A 384 -16.98 4.51 -37.46
CA PRO A 384 -16.30 5.16 -36.35
C PRO A 384 -17.29 5.69 -35.30
N ASN A 385 -16.97 5.41 -34.04
CA ASN A 385 -17.78 5.71 -32.86
C ASN A 385 -17.78 7.22 -32.56
N LYS A 386 -18.93 7.89 -32.71
CA LYS A 386 -19.13 9.28 -32.25
C LYS A 386 -19.57 9.27 -30.79
N SER A 387 -18.72 9.86 -29.95
CA SER A 387 -18.96 10.19 -28.56
C SER A 387 -20.23 11.03 -28.36
N GLN A 388 -21.19 10.49 -27.62
CA GLN A 388 -22.41 11.19 -27.22
C GLN A 388 -22.13 11.96 -25.90
N LYS A 389 -21.98 13.29 -26.03
CA LYS A 389 -22.12 14.26 -24.94
C LYS A 389 -23.62 14.50 -24.71
N SER A 390 -24.10 14.37 -23.48
CA SER A 390 -25.41 14.87 -23.06
C SER A 390 -25.23 16.18 -22.28
N GLY A 391 -25.80 17.25 -22.81
CA GLY A 391 -25.95 18.54 -22.16
C GLY A 391 -27.37 19.08 -22.41
N ALA A 392 -28.05 19.39 -21.31
CA ALA A 392 -29.03 20.42 -21.01
C ALA A 392 -30.01 20.98 -22.08
N ASN A 393 -31.27 21.17 -21.65
CA ASN A 393 -32.12 22.36 -21.84
C ASN A 393 -33.53 22.11 -21.24
N ASP A 394 -34.36 23.06 -20.80
CA ASP A 394 -34.23 24.47 -20.36
C ASP A 394 -35.62 24.88 -19.77
N LYS A 395 -35.61 25.73 -18.74
CA LYS A 395 -36.57 26.80 -18.30
C LYS A 395 -38.11 26.73 -18.50
N LYS A 396 -38.86 27.14 -17.46
CA LYS A 396 -39.43 28.52 -17.30
C LYS A 396 -40.21 28.74 -15.98
N ALA A 397 -40.03 29.92 -15.37
CA ALA A 397 -40.76 30.51 -14.22
C ALA A 397 -41.96 31.38 -14.73
N PRO A 398 -42.75 32.18 -13.94
CA PRO A 398 -42.32 33.08 -12.83
C PRO A 398 -43.31 33.42 -11.67
N ALA A 399 -42.83 34.27 -10.73
CA ALA A 399 -43.53 35.24 -9.83
C ALA A 399 -44.28 34.67 -8.58
N THR A 400 -44.31 35.26 -7.36
CA THR A 400 -44.06 36.63 -6.81
C THR A 400 -44.19 36.62 -5.26
N GLY A 401 -43.41 37.46 -4.54
CA GLY A 401 -43.72 38.08 -3.22
C GLY A 401 -43.77 37.18 -1.97
N THR A 402 -43.54 37.58 -0.70
CA THR A 402 -43.23 38.85 -0.02
C THR A 402 -42.77 38.49 1.43
N ALA A 403 -42.16 39.44 2.13
CA ALA A 403 -41.59 39.40 3.48
C ALA A 403 -42.44 38.78 4.62
N GLY A 404 -41.76 38.36 5.71
CA GLY A 404 -42.43 37.98 6.97
C GLY A 404 -41.47 37.65 8.13
N GLN A 405 -41.34 38.62 9.04
CA GLN A 405 -40.71 38.64 10.37
C GLN A 405 -40.88 37.39 11.27
N ALA A 406 -39.87 37.17 12.13
CA ALA A 406 -39.92 36.32 13.31
C ALA A 406 -40.90 36.85 14.38
N PRO A 407 -41.29 35.99 15.34
CA PRO A 407 -40.79 36.24 16.71
C PRO A 407 -40.44 34.96 17.51
N SER A 408 -39.56 35.15 18.50
CA SER A 408 -39.30 34.24 19.62
C SER A 408 -40.54 34.03 20.50
N PRO A 409 -40.48 33.04 21.42
CA PRO A 409 -40.51 33.43 22.83
C PRO A 409 -39.48 32.72 23.72
N ALA A 410 -39.23 33.38 24.84
CA ALA A 410 -38.36 33.02 25.95
C ALA A 410 -39.03 32.03 26.94
N GLY A 411 -38.22 31.50 27.87
CA GLY A 411 -38.69 31.07 29.19
C GLY A 411 -37.94 29.90 29.81
N ASP A 412 -36.97 30.21 30.70
CA ASP A 412 -36.68 29.65 32.05
C ASP A 412 -36.69 28.12 32.27
N GLY A 413 -35.82 27.46 33.04
CA GLY A 413 -34.90 27.83 34.12
C GLY A 413 -34.72 26.58 35.04
N ASN A 414 -33.70 26.59 35.91
CA ASN A 414 -33.27 25.58 36.93
C ASN A 414 -32.53 24.31 36.42
N LEU A 415 -31.25 24.06 36.73
CA LEU A 415 -30.52 23.91 38.02
C LEU A 415 -31.02 22.74 38.89
N ASP A 416 -30.26 21.63 38.93
CA ASP A 416 -29.98 20.92 40.18
C ASP A 416 -28.80 19.91 40.07
N ALA A 417 -28.25 19.60 41.24
CA ALA A 417 -26.88 19.21 41.60
C ALA A 417 -26.36 17.80 41.21
N PRO A 418 -25.02 17.58 41.30
CA PRO A 418 -24.41 16.25 41.24
C PRO A 418 -24.44 15.48 42.59
N PRO A 419 -24.40 14.13 42.57
CA PRO A 419 -24.52 13.29 43.77
C PRO A 419 -23.20 13.14 44.57
N PRO A 420 -23.29 12.71 45.86
CA PRO A 420 -22.18 12.76 46.81
C PRO A 420 -21.20 11.58 46.72
N THR A 421 -19.95 11.85 47.10
CA THR A 421 -18.87 10.88 47.31
C THR A 421 -19.01 10.11 48.64
N PRO A 422 -18.66 8.81 48.70
CA PRO A 422 -18.58 8.07 49.96
C PRO A 422 -17.25 8.32 50.69
N GLY A 423 -17.34 8.53 52.01
CA GLY A 423 -16.21 8.76 52.90
C GLY A 423 -15.38 7.52 53.20
N THR A 424 -14.10 7.77 53.52
CA THR A 424 -13.14 6.82 54.07
C THR A 424 -13.13 6.93 55.58
N VAL A 425 -13.07 5.77 56.23
CA VAL A 425 -12.85 5.58 57.67
C VAL A 425 -11.34 5.63 57.90
N GLU A 426 -10.88 6.64 58.64
CA GLU A 426 -9.94 6.60 59.79
C GLU A 426 -9.60 8.01 60.27
#